data_AF-A0A9E4G8V9-F1
#
_entry.id   AF-A0A9E4G8V9-F1
#
_cell.length_a   1.000
_cell.length_b   1.000
_cell.length_c   1.000
_cell.angle_alpha   90.00
_cell.angle_beta   90.00
_cell.angle_gamma   90.00
#
_symmetry.space_group_name_H-M   'P 1'
#
loop_
_entity.id
_entity.type
_entity.pdbx_description
1 polymer ?
#
loop_
_entity_poly.entity_id
_entity_poly.type
_entity_poly.pdbx_seq_one_letter_code
_entity_poly.pdbx_strand_id
1 'polypeptide(L)'
;MIPATDEYVVTAAPTFRQCASDLTRFLSGCVVVHHTAFDRHALRRACLVAEMPFPSCTWLDSARVARRAWPQFARRGYALGNVSRYLNYRYRPHDALEDAKAAGHLVLAACRETGLDVPGWLDRLNASTARRQPSRRQRVRRRERPSVPGHTTRSGPRNR
;
A
#
# COMPACT_ATOMS: atom_id res chain seq x y z
N MET A 1 -14.57 4.98 28.42
CA MET A 1 -13.51 5.51 27.55
C MET A 1 -12.21 4.99 28.13
N ILE A 2 -11.60 3.97 27.50
CA ILE A 2 -10.34 3.35 27.97
C ILE A 2 -9.29 3.73 26.91
N PRO A 3 -8.17 4.40 27.25
CA PRO A 3 -7.19 4.81 26.26
C PRO A 3 -6.35 3.63 25.79
N ALA A 4 -5.77 3.81 24.60
CA ALA A 4 -4.79 2.94 23.97
C ALA A 4 -3.61 2.66 24.92
N THR A 5 -3.21 1.39 24.99
CA THR A 5 -1.93 0.88 25.53
C THR A 5 -1.51 1.49 26.86
N ASP A 6 -2.08 0.97 27.96
CA ASP A 6 -1.55 1.18 29.30
C ASP A 6 -0.08 0.75 29.35
N GLU A 7 0.79 1.62 29.87
CA GLU A 7 2.26 1.48 29.88
C GLU A 7 2.70 0.17 30.54
N TYR A 8 1.88 -0.32 31.49
CA TYR A 8 2.06 -1.58 32.20
C TYR A 8 1.91 -2.82 31.29
N VAL A 9 1.02 -2.77 30.29
CA VAL A 9 0.77 -3.87 29.35
C VAL A 9 1.96 -4.03 28.38
N VAL A 10 2.69 -2.94 28.12
CA VAL A 10 3.86 -2.95 27.22
C VAL A 10 5.10 -3.50 27.94
N THR A 11 5.26 -3.27 29.25
CA THR A 11 6.46 -3.70 29.98
C THR A 11 6.54 -5.22 30.17
N ALA A 12 5.40 -5.89 30.27
CA ALA A 12 5.33 -7.36 30.37
C ALA A 12 5.13 -8.06 29.01
N ALA A 13 4.99 -7.29 27.91
CA ALA A 13 4.74 -7.85 26.60
C ALA A 13 6.04 -8.45 26.01
N PRO A 14 5.93 -9.56 25.25
CA PRO A 14 7.05 -10.09 24.50
C PRO A 14 7.55 -9.06 23.47
N THR A 15 8.86 -9.01 23.29
CA THR A 15 9.49 -8.21 22.25
C THR A 15 9.04 -8.65 20.86
N PHE A 16 9.10 -7.77 19.87
CA PHE A 16 8.77 -8.13 18.49
C PHE A 16 9.59 -9.34 18.02
N ARG A 17 10.88 -9.44 18.39
CA ARG A 17 11.74 -10.57 18.02
C ARG A 17 11.22 -11.90 18.56
N GLN A 18 10.68 -11.92 19.78
CA GLN A 18 10.09 -13.13 20.38
C GLN A 18 8.82 -13.57 19.65
N CYS A 19 8.01 -12.62 19.16
CA CYS A 19 6.78 -12.93 18.42
C CYS A 19 6.95 -13.03 16.90
N ALA A 20 8.07 -12.57 16.34
CA ALA A 20 8.24 -12.40 14.90
C ALA A 20 8.17 -13.73 14.14
N SER A 21 8.72 -14.80 14.72
CA SER A 21 8.69 -16.14 14.13
C SER A 21 7.27 -16.67 14.01
N ASP A 22 6.48 -16.56 15.09
CA ASP A 22 5.08 -16.99 15.10
C ASP A 22 4.24 -16.14 14.15
N LEU A 23 4.40 -14.82 14.21
CA LEU A 23 3.72 -13.90 13.30
C LEU A 23 4.03 -14.23 11.83
N THR A 24 5.31 -14.48 11.52
CA THR A 24 5.72 -14.87 10.16
C THR A 24 5.10 -16.20 9.74
N ARG A 25 5.01 -17.17 10.65
CA ARG A 25 4.36 -18.45 10.39
C ARG A 25 2.86 -18.30 10.14
N PHE A 26 2.16 -17.44 10.90
CA PHE A 26 0.73 -17.19 10.71
C PHE A 26 0.41 -16.46 9.40
N LEU A 27 1.29 -15.54 8.97
CA LEU A 27 1.04 -14.71 7.80
C LEU A 27 1.51 -15.36 6.50
N SER A 28 2.58 -16.16 6.53
CA SER A 28 3.18 -16.75 5.34
C SER A 28 2.19 -17.64 4.56
N GLY A 29 2.05 -17.37 3.26
CA GLY A 29 1.11 -18.10 2.38
C GLY A 29 -0.35 -17.66 2.49
N CYS A 30 -0.70 -16.79 3.46
CA CYS A 30 -2.05 -16.28 3.64
C CYS A 30 -2.30 -14.98 2.86
N VAL A 31 -3.58 -14.69 2.63
CA VAL A 31 -4.02 -13.35 2.21
C VAL A 31 -4.26 -12.51 3.45
N VAL A 32 -3.48 -11.45 3.62
CA VAL A 32 -3.52 -10.56 4.77
C VAL A 32 -4.29 -9.30 4.39
N VAL A 33 -5.46 -9.14 5.01
CA VAL A 33 -6.27 -7.93 4.87
C VAL A 33 -5.71 -6.87 5.81
N HIS A 34 -5.45 -5.67 5.28
CA HIS A 34 -4.99 -4.53 6.06
C HIS A 34 -5.78 -3.28 5.70
N HIS A 35 -5.73 -2.25 6.55
CA HIS A 35 -6.43 -0.99 6.32
C HIS A 35 -5.42 0.14 6.20
N THR A 36 -5.17 0.60 4.96
CA THR A 36 -4.14 1.59 4.60
C THR A 36 -2.70 1.04 4.58
N ALA A 37 -1.76 1.81 4.03
CA ALA A 37 -0.37 1.37 3.88
C ALA A 37 0.41 1.28 5.22
N PHE A 38 -0.12 1.85 6.31
CA PHE A 38 0.58 1.97 7.59
C PHE A 38 1.01 0.61 8.15
N ASP A 39 0.10 -0.37 8.21
CA ASP A 39 0.36 -1.69 8.81
C ASP A 39 1.55 -2.39 8.15
N ARG A 40 1.57 -2.40 6.82
CA ARG A 40 2.65 -3.01 6.04
C ARG A 40 3.98 -2.30 6.28
N HIS A 41 3.97 -0.96 6.38
CA HIS A 41 5.18 -0.20 6.67
C HIS A 41 5.68 -0.42 8.09
N ALA A 42 4.78 -0.47 9.08
CA ALA A 42 5.10 -0.74 10.47
C ALA A 42 5.73 -2.13 10.63
N LEU A 43 5.09 -3.17 10.07
CA LEU A 43 5.61 -4.53 10.10
C LEU A 43 6.97 -4.63 9.41
N ARG A 44 7.13 -4.01 8.24
CA ARG A 44 8.41 -4.01 7.51
C ARG A 44 9.53 -3.36 8.33
N ARG A 45 9.27 -2.24 9.00
CA ARG A 45 10.26 -1.60 9.87
C ARG A 45 10.58 -2.46 11.08
N ALA A 46 9.58 -3.08 11.70
CA ALA A 46 9.78 -3.99 12.83
C ALA A 46 10.65 -5.20 12.45
N CYS A 47 10.40 -5.82 11.30
CA CYS A 47 11.25 -6.87 10.75
C CYS A 47 12.70 -6.40 10.52
N LEU A 48 12.88 -5.20 9.97
CA LEU A 48 14.22 -4.63 9.76
C LEU A 48 14.98 -4.41 11.07
N VAL A 49 14.34 -3.83 12.08
CA VAL A 49 14.95 -3.57 13.39
C VAL A 49 15.29 -4.87 14.13
N ALA A 50 14.45 -5.89 13.98
CA ALA A 50 14.67 -7.19 14.62
C ALA A 50 15.55 -8.15 13.80
N GLU A 51 16.03 -7.74 12.63
CA GLU A 51 16.79 -8.57 11.68
C GLU A 51 16.07 -9.87 11.29
N MET A 52 14.74 -9.81 11.20
CA MET A 52 13.88 -10.94 10.87
C MET A 52 13.40 -10.86 9.42
N PRO A 53 13.16 -11.99 8.74
CA PRO A 53 12.60 -12.00 7.40
C PRO A 53 11.20 -11.36 7.38
N PHE A 54 10.89 -10.62 6.33
CA PHE A 54 9.54 -10.12 6.10
C PHE A 54 8.65 -11.26 5.58
N PRO A 55 7.44 -11.46 6.14
CA PRO A 55 6.58 -12.58 5.76
C PRO A 55 6.17 -12.52 4.29
N SER A 56 6.32 -13.66 3.61
CA SER A 56 5.84 -13.86 2.24
C SER A 56 4.32 -14.09 2.25
N CYS A 57 3.57 -12.99 2.24
CA CYS A 57 2.11 -12.99 2.26
C CYS A 57 1.54 -12.04 1.21
N THR A 58 0.29 -12.29 0.83
CA THR A 58 -0.41 -11.48 -0.17
C THR A 58 -1.21 -10.40 0.53
N TRP A 59 -0.88 -9.13 0.31
CA TRP A 59 -1.51 -8.00 0.98
C TRP A 59 -2.76 -7.52 0.23
N LEU A 60 -3.90 -7.49 0.92
CA LEU A 60 -5.16 -6.97 0.40
C LEU A 60 -5.57 -5.69 1.15
N ASP A 61 -5.58 -4.57 0.43
CA ASP A 61 -5.92 -3.26 0.99
C ASP A 61 -7.45 -3.07 1.02
N SER A 62 -8.04 -3.23 2.21
CA SER A 62 -9.48 -3.08 2.44
C SER A 62 -10.00 -1.69 2.06
N ALA A 63 -9.20 -0.62 2.17
CA ALA A 63 -9.61 0.71 1.76
C ALA A 63 -9.76 0.82 0.23
N ARG A 64 -8.90 0.12 -0.53
CA ARG A 64 -9.04 0.03 -1.99
C ARG A 64 -10.23 -0.82 -2.42
N VAL A 65 -10.52 -1.89 -1.68
CA VAL A 65 -11.72 -2.72 -1.88
C VAL A 65 -12.96 -1.84 -1.66
N ALA A 66 -13.04 -1.14 -0.52
CA ALA A 66 -14.18 -0.27 -0.21
C ALA A 66 -14.46 0.78 -1.31
N ARG A 67 -13.42 1.45 -1.77
CA ARG A 67 -13.52 2.48 -2.83
C ARG A 67 -14.01 1.94 -4.16
N ARG A 68 -13.87 0.63 -4.41
CA ARG A 68 -14.29 -0.03 -5.66
C ARG A 68 -15.60 -0.77 -5.55
N ALA A 69 -15.90 -1.31 -4.38
CA ALA A 69 -17.17 -1.98 -4.10
C ALA A 69 -18.30 -0.95 -4.00
N TRP A 70 -18.03 0.23 -3.43
CA TRP A 70 -19.03 1.26 -3.16
C TRP A 70 -18.66 2.59 -3.83
N PRO A 71 -19.34 2.96 -4.93
CA PRO A 71 -19.10 4.23 -5.64
C PRO A 71 -19.19 5.47 -4.74
N GLN A 72 -20.05 5.44 -3.72
CA GLN A 72 -20.23 6.53 -2.75
C GLN A 72 -18.97 6.83 -1.92
N PHE A 73 -18.11 5.83 -1.69
CA PHE A 73 -16.85 6.01 -0.95
C PHE A 73 -15.63 6.16 -1.87
N ALA A 74 -15.80 6.17 -3.19
CA ALA A 74 -14.70 6.14 -4.14
C ALA A 74 -13.74 7.35 -4.05
N ARG A 75 -14.28 8.54 -3.72
CA ARG A 75 -13.54 9.81 -3.64
C ARG A 75 -13.21 10.27 -2.22
N ARG A 76 -14.13 10.08 -1.26
CA ARG A 76 -14.00 10.51 0.14
C ARG A 76 -14.77 9.55 1.05
N GLY A 77 -14.43 9.49 2.34
CA GLY A 77 -15.19 8.71 3.32
C GLY A 77 -14.90 7.21 3.35
N TYR A 78 -13.83 6.74 2.69
CA TYR A 78 -13.39 5.33 2.76
C TYR A 78 -12.66 4.96 4.06
N ALA A 79 -12.68 5.85 5.06
CA ALA A 79 -12.15 5.57 6.39
C ALA A 79 -12.94 4.44 7.04
N LEU A 80 -12.25 3.55 7.76
CA LEU A 80 -12.84 2.35 8.36
C LEU A 80 -14.11 2.65 9.16
N GLY A 81 -14.12 3.71 9.95
CA GLY A 81 -15.30 4.09 10.75
C GLY A 81 -16.51 4.49 9.92
N ASN A 82 -16.33 5.17 8.78
CA ASN A 82 -17.45 5.56 7.90
C ASN A 82 -18.02 4.36 7.15
N VAL A 83 -17.14 3.49 6.63
CA VAL A 83 -17.58 2.27 5.94
C VAL A 83 -18.22 1.30 6.92
N SER A 84 -17.69 1.16 8.14
CA SER A 84 -18.28 0.31 9.18
C SER A 84 -19.66 0.78 9.59
N ARG A 85 -19.89 2.10 9.73
CA ARG A 85 -21.22 2.67 9.97
C ARG A 85 -22.20 2.35 8.84
N TYR A 86 -21.75 2.48 7.59
CA TYR A 86 -22.57 2.12 6.43
C TYR A 86 -22.96 0.64 6.41
N LEU A 87 -22.05 -0.23 6.85
CA LEU A 87 -22.29 -1.67 6.98
C LEU A 87 -23.06 -2.06 8.26
N ASN A 88 -23.55 -1.08 9.04
CA ASN A 88 -24.18 -1.30 10.35
C ASN A 88 -23.31 -2.12 11.34
N TYR A 89 -21.99 -2.06 11.20
CA TYR A 89 -21.05 -2.69 12.12
C TYR A 89 -20.78 -1.76 13.31
N ARG A 90 -20.94 -2.27 14.54
CA ARG A 90 -20.62 -1.54 15.77
C ARG A 90 -19.10 -1.39 15.90
N TYR A 91 -18.58 -0.33 15.29
CA TYR A 91 -17.16 -0.03 15.30
C TYR A 91 -16.75 0.68 16.59
N ARG A 92 -15.80 0.09 17.31
CA ARG A 92 -15.12 0.72 18.43
C ARG A 92 -13.74 1.20 17.96
N PRO A 93 -13.55 2.52 17.74
CA PRO A 93 -12.26 3.04 17.29
C PRO A 93 -11.18 2.86 18.37
N HIS A 94 -9.93 2.70 17.91
CA HIS A 94 -8.70 2.58 18.73
C HIS A 94 -8.47 1.23 19.42
N ASP A 95 -9.14 0.18 18.96
CA ASP A 95 -8.85 -1.20 19.35
C ASP A 95 -8.37 -1.97 18.11
N ALA A 96 -7.11 -2.40 18.11
CA ALA A 96 -6.49 -3.07 16.97
C ALA A 96 -7.20 -4.36 16.56
N LEU A 97 -7.80 -5.07 17.52
CA LEU A 97 -8.58 -6.28 17.24
C LEU A 97 -9.89 -5.93 16.55
N GLU A 98 -10.57 -4.89 17.01
CA GLU A 98 -11.80 -4.40 16.38
C GLU A 98 -11.53 -3.79 15.00
N ASP A 99 -10.40 -3.11 14.81
CA ASP A 99 -9.96 -2.62 13.51
C ASP A 99 -9.74 -3.80 12.52
N ALA A 100 -9.09 -4.88 12.97
CA ALA A 100 -8.89 -6.07 12.15
C ALA A 100 -10.22 -6.76 11.79
N LYS A 101 -11.14 -6.90 12.75
CA LYS A 101 -12.48 -7.47 12.50
C LYS A 101 -13.29 -6.63 11.54
N ALA A 102 -13.28 -5.31 11.71
CA ALA A 102 -13.99 -4.38 10.83
C ALA A 102 -13.44 -4.44 9.40
N ALA A 103 -12.11 -4.51 9.22
CA ALA A 103 -11.49 -4.65 7.91
C ALA A 103 -11.87 -5.98 7.24
N GLY A 104 -11.89 -7.08 7.99
CA GLY A 104 -12.36 -8.38 7.49
C GLY A 104 -13.84 -8.36 7.10
N HIS A 105 -14.69 -7.79 7.96
CA HIS A 105 -16.13 -7.66 7.71
C HIS A 105 -16.41 -6.83 6.45
N LEU A 106 -15.66 -5.74 6.25
CA LEU A 106 -15.73 -4.91 5.06
C LEU A 106 -15.42 -5.71 3.79
N VAL A 107 -14.35 -6.51 3.79
CA VAL A 107 -14.01 -7.34 2.62
C VAL A 107 -15.10 -8.37 2.36
N LEU A 108 -15.64 -9.02 3.40
CA LEU A 108 -16.76 -9.97 3.26
C LEU A 108 -18.02 -9.30 2.69
N ALA A 109 -18.37 -8.11 3.18
CA ALA A 109 -19.50 -7.34 2.66
C ALA A 109 -19.28 -6.94 1.20
N ALA A 110 -18.07 -6.51 0.84
CA ALA A 110 -17.71 -6.21 -0.54
C ALA A 110 -17.79 -7.45 -1.46
N CYS A 111 -17.41 -8.63 -0.96
CA CYS A 111 -17.56 -9.88 -1.70
C CYS A 111 -19.03 -10.21 -1.97
N ARG A 112 -19.90 -10.03 -0.96
CA ARG A 112 -21.36 -10.23 -1.11
C ARG A 112 -21.98 -9.24 -2.09
N GLU A 113 -21.59 -7.98 -2.05
CA GLU A 113 -22.15 -6.92 -2.91
C GLU A 113 -21.74 -7.08 -4.38
N THR A 114 -20.48 -7.47 -4.62
CA THR A 114 -19.91 -7.51 -5.98
C THR A 114 -19.91 -8.90 -6.61
N GLY A 115 -20.18 -9.94 -5.83
CA GLY A 115 -20.06 -11.34 -6.25
C GLY A 115 -18.61 -11.83 -6.44
N LEU A 116 -17.61 -11.00 -6.13
CA LEU A 116 -16.20 -11.38 -6.22
C LEU A 116 -15.73 -12.06 -4.92
N ASP A 117 -14.92 -13.10 -5.04
CA ASP A 117 -14.21 -13.70 -3.93
C ASP A 117 -12.90 -12.95 -3.63
N VAL A 118 -12.20 -13.38 -2.56
CA VAL A 118 -10.94 -12.75 -2.13
C VAL A 118 -9.86 -12.79 -3.23
N PRO A 119 -9.62 -13.92 -3.93
CA PRO A 119 -8.75 -13.96 -5.10
C PRO A 119 -9.19 -13.00 -6.23
N GLY A 120 -10.48 -12.97 -6.57
CA GLY A 120 -11.00 -12.05 -7.59
C GLY A 120 -10.78 -10.58 -7.24
N TRP A 121 -10.88 -10.22 -5.96
CA TRP A 121 -10.51 -8.88 -5.48
C TRP A 121 -9.01 -8.60 -5.64
N LEU A 122 -8.14 -9.56 -5.33
CA LEU A 122 -6.70 -9.42 -5.53
C LEU A 122 -6.36 -9.16 -7.00
N ASP A 123 -6.91 -9.96 -7.91
CA ASP A 123 -6.68 -9.81 -9.35
C ASP A 123 -7.18 -8.45 -9.86
N ARG A 124 -8.39 -8.06 -9.45
CA ARG A 124 -8.97 -6.76 -9.81
C ARG A 124 -8.12 -5.59 -9.34
N LEU A 125 -7.56 -5.67 -8.13
CA LEU A 125 -6.67 -4.64 -7.60
C LEU A 125 -5.31 -4.64 -8.30
N ASN A 126 -4.73 -5.80 -8.57
CA ASN A 126 -3.43 -5.96 -9.24
C ASN A 126 -3.47 -5.46 -10.70
N ALA A 127 -4.52 -5.79 -11.45
CA ALA A 127 -4.75 -5.31 -12.81
C ALA A 127 -4.83 -3.77 -12.87
N SER A 128 -5.39 -3.14 -11.83
CA SER A 128 -5.51 -1.69 -11.76
C SER A 128 -4.17 -0.98 -11.50
N THR A 129 -3.25 -1.62 -10.79
CA THR A 129 -1.87 -1.15 -10.61
C THR A 129 -1.04 -1.34 -11.87
N ALA A 130 -1.24 -2.42 -12.62
CA ALA A 130 -0.55 -2.65 -13.90
C ALA A 130 -0.88 -1.57 -14.94
N ARG A 131 -2.16 -1.16 -15.07
CA ARG A 131 -2.58 -0.05 -15.95
C ARG A 131 -1.98 1.31 -15.58
N ARG A 132 -1.47 1.47 -14.36
CA ARG A 132 -0.95 2.73 -13.84
C ARG A 132 0.57 2.89 -13.99
N GLN A 133 1.30 1.87 -14.44
CA GLN A 133 2.71 2.08 -14.78
C GLN A 133 2.81 2.93 -16.04
N PRO A 134 3.42 4.13 -15.99
CA PRO A 134 3.73 4.85 -17.20
C PRO A 134 4.73 3.99 -17.98
N SER A 135 4.37 3.64 -19.22
CA SER A 135 5.28 3.05 -20.19
C SER A 135 6.58 3.86 -20.14
N ARG A 136 7.67 3.23 -19.69
CA ARG A 136 9.00 3.81 -19.64
C ARG A 136 9.31 4.32 -21.05
N ARG A 137 9.14 5.62 -21.29
CA ARG A 137 9.40 6.26 -22.59
C ARG A 137 10.82 5.86 -22.98
N GLN A 138 10.93 5.01 -23.99
CA GLN A 138 12.20 4.62 -24.56
C GLN A 138 12.82 5.91 -25.08
N ARG A 139 13.83 6.42 -24.37
CA ARG A 139 14.61 7.60 -24.77
C ARG A 139 15.28 7.21 -26.08
N VAL A 140 14.68 7.60 -27.20
CA VAL A 140 15.29 7.48 -28.53
C VAL A 140 16.62 8.22 -28.41
N ARG A 141 17.72 7.47 -28.46
CA ARG A 141 19.08 8.02 -28.51
C ARG A 141 19.13 8.90 -29.74
N ARG A 142 19.20 10.22 -29.52
CA ARG A 142 19.38 11.24 -30.55
C ARG A 142 20.66 10.86 -31.30
N ARG A 143 20.52 10.42 -32.55
CA ARG A 143 21.65 10.15 -33.45
C ARG A 143 22.54 11.39 -33.49
N GLU A 144 23.82 11.18 -33.27
CA GLU A 144 24.87 12.19 -33.38
C GLU A 144 24.82 12.79 -34.79
N ARG A 145 24.87 14.13 -34.86
CA ARG A 145 24.91 14.87 -36.12
C ARG A 145 26.32 14.74 -36.72
N PRO A 146 26.49 14.55 -38.04
CA PRO A 146 27.81 14.62 -38.65
C PRO A 146 28.37 16.05 -38.53
N SER A 147 29.62 16.14 -38.10
CA SER A 147 30.44 17.35 -38.04
C SER A 147 30.70 17.91 -39.44
N VAL A 148 30.40 19.20 -39.63
CA VAL A 148 30.68 19.96 -40.86
C VAL A 148 32.06 20.63 -40.70
N PRO A 149 32.97 20.60 -41.69
CA PRO A 149 34.27 21.25 -41.57
C PRO A 149 34.15 22.78 -41.72
N GLY A 150 34.97 23.49 -40.93
CA GLY A 150 34.85 24.93 -40.70
C GLY A 150 35.27 25.83 -41.86
N HIS A 151 34.61 26.98 -41.92
CA HIS A 151 35.12 28.18 -42.59
C HIS A 151 35.52 29.20 -41.53
N THR A 152 36.82 29.43 -41.44
CA THR A 152 37.47 30.47 -40.65
C THR A 152 37.11 31.85 -41.20
N THR A 153 36.51 32.69 -40.36
CA THR A 153 36.42 34.15 -40.54
C THR A 153 37.34 34.85 -39.53
N ARG A 154 38.21 35.72 -40.04
CA ARG A 154 38.72 36.95 -39.41
C ARG A 154 39.61 37.61 -40.48
N SER A 155 39.66 38.92 -40.67
CA SER A 155 39.28 40.06 -39.85
C SER A 155 39.53 41.31 -40.71
N GLY A 156 38.66 42.32 -40.66
CA GLY A 156 39.04 43.68 -41.06
C GLY A 156 39.84 44.38 -39.94
N PRO A 157 40.11 45.71 -40.00
CA PRO A 157 40.13 46.63 -41.14
C PRO A 157 41.51 47.33 -41.32
N ARG A 158 41.61 48.22 -42.33
CA ARG A 158 42.76 49.10 -42.64
C ARG A 158 43.10 50.06 -41.49
N ASN A 159 44.39 50.32 -41.25
CA ASN A 159 44.91 51.70 -41.30
C ASN A 159 46.45 51.79 -41.25
N ARG A 160 46.96 52.73 -42.07
CA ARG A 160 48.25 53.45 -42.09
C ARG A 160 49.54 52.70 -42.43
#